data_AF-A0A821FU67-F1
#
_entry.id   AF-A0A821FU67-F1
#
_cell.length_a   1.000
_cell.length_b   1.000
_cell.length_c   1.000
_cell.angle_alpha   90.00
_cell.angle_beta   90.00
_cell.angle_gamma   90.00
#
_symmetry.space_group_name_H-M   'P 1'
#
loop_
_entity.id
_entity.type
_entity.pdbx_description
1 polymer ?
#
loop_
_entity_poly.entity_id
_entity_poly.type
_entity_poly.pdbx_seq_one_letter_code
_entity_poly.pdbx_strand_id
1 'polypeptide(L)'
;MIDTYKTKSELGDYTSDEHSTNNVFEYRFLPDYKHTEQFEQDVIQKWTTYKGLTPADCEVQFLNKARWLEMYGVDLHTVTGKDCLEYKLGLTPTGILVFENEVKIGLFIWSKVTRIDFNRNKLTIIVIEDDDNDPRLQRDFVFLFRCNDEKECKHFWKCALEYHVFFRTTSATKLKKNAKSSFTRTGSR
;
A
#
# COMPACT_ATOMS: atom_id res chain seq x y z
N MET A 1 4.68 3.55 18.42
CA MET A 1 5.81 4.34 17.86
C MET A 1 5.34 5.22 16.71
N ILE A 2 4.55 4.69 15.79
CA ILE A 2 3.81 5.50 14.80
C ILE A 2 2.80 6.41 15.53
N ASP A 3 2.14 5.87 16.54
CA ASP A 3 1.12 6.56 17.35
C ASP A 3 1.69 7.78 18.08
N THR A 4 2.94 7.70 18.55
CA THR A 4 3.64 8.82 19.20
C THR A 4 3.74 10.06 18.33
N TYR A 5 4.01 9.90 17.02
CA TYR A 5 4.09 11.04 16.12
C TYR A 5 2.71 11.64 15.84
N LYS A 6 1.67 10.80 15.76
CA LYS A 6 0.28 11.26 15.63
C LYS A 6 -0.15 12.07 16.85
N THR A 7 0.03 11.53 18.05
CA THR A 7 -0.28 12.21 19.32
C THR A 7 0.47 13.54 19.44
N LYS A 8 1.77 13.56 19.10
CA LYS A 8 2.57 14.78 19.14
C LYS A 8 2.12 15.85 18.12
N SER A 9 1.69 15.45 16.92
CA SER A 9 1.19 16.39 15.92
C SER A 9 -0.06 17.13 16.38
N GLU A 10 -0.96 16.42 17.08
CA GLU A 10 -2.23 16.96 17.59
C GLU A 10 -2.05 17.77 18.89
N LEU A 11 -1.22 17.28 19.82
CA LEU A 11 -1.12 17.80 21.19
C LEU A 11 0.15 18.60 21.48
N GLY A 12 1.11 18.65 20.55
CA GLY A 12 2.34 19.42 20.71
C GLY A 12 3.40 18.74 21.59
N ASP A 13 4.22 19.54 22.29
CA ASP A 13 5.23 19.01 23.22
C ASP A 13 4.58 18.54 24.53
N TYR A 14 5.06 17.42 25.06
CA TYR A 14 4.54 16.87 26.31
C TYR A 14 4.84 17.80 27.51
N THR A 15 3.78 18.27 28.15
CA THR A 15 3.70 19.00 29.42
C THR A 15 2.96 18.16 30.49
N SER A 16 3.62 17.87 31.62
CA SER A 16 3.05 16.99 32.67
C SER A 16 1.80 17.56 33.35
N ASP A 17 1.52 18.86 33.20
CA ASP A 17 0.37 19.54 33.81
C ASP A 17 -0.89 19.48 32.94
N GLU A 18 -0.76 19.33 31.62
CA GLU A 18 -1.91 19.31 30.68
C GLU A 18 -2.22 17.89 30.18
N HIS A 19 -1.20 17.02 30.10
CA HIS A 19 -1.32 15.68 29.52
C HIS A 19 -1.44 14.59 30.59
N SER A 20 -2.62 14.52 31.21
CA SER A 20 -3.05 13.34 31.98
C SER A 20 -3.21 12.14 31.05
N THR A 21 -2.73 10.95 31.46
CA THR A 21 -2.86 9.69 30.70
C THR A 21 -4.29 9.45 30.19
N ASN A 22 -5.29 9.84 30.99
CA ASN A 22 -6.71 9.70 30.63
C ASN A 22 -7.18 10.63 29.50
N ASN A 23 -6.56 11.81 29.33
CA ASN A 23 -6.95 12.79 28.31
C ASN A 23 -6.29 12.53 26.95
N VAL A 24 -5.10 11.93 26.95
CA VAL A 24 -4.29 11.70 25.73
C VAL A 24 -4.85 10.53 24.90
N PHE A 25 -5.41 9.52 25.55
CA PHE A 25 -5.90 8.29 24.90
C PHE A 25 -7.42 8.26 24.70
N GLU A 26 -8.11 9.39 24.84
CA GLU A 26 -9.52 9.52 24.42
C GLU A 26 -9.66 9.23 22.91
N TYR A 27 -8.62 9.53 22.14
CA TYR A 27 -8.48 9.12 20.74
C TYR A 27 -7.96 7.69 20.65
N ARG A 28 -8.82 6.73 20.24
CA ARG A 28 -8.38 5.34 20.04
C ARG A 28 -7.42 5.22 18.85
N PHE A 29 -6.15 4.94 19.15
CA PHE A 29 -5.11 4.73 18.14
C PHE A 29 -5.06 3.31 17.59
N LEU A 30 -5.45 2.34 18.42
CA LEU A 30 -5.41 0.91 18.11
C LEU A 30 -6.76 0.26 18.42
N PRO A 31 -7.04 -0.92 17.85
CA PRO A 31 -8.14 -1.75 18.31
C PRO A 31 -8.05 -2.02 19.81
N ASP A 32 -9.20 -2.13 20.48
CA ASP A 32 -9.29 -2.23 21.95
C ASP A 32 -8.41 -3.35 22.55
N TYR A 33 -8.25 -4.48 21.85
CA TYR A 33 -7.43 -5.61 22.30
C TYR A 33 -5.91 -5.34 22.29
N LYS A 34 -5.43 -4.30 21.58
CA LYS A 34 -4.03 -3.85 21.57
C LYS A 34 -3.79 -2.61 22.41
N HIS A 35 -4.86 -1.99 22.93
CA HIS A 35 -4.78 -0.79 23.74
C HIS A 35 -4.54 -1.17 25.20
N THR A 36 -3.28 -1.39 25.55
CA THR A 36 -2.84 -1.75 26.90
C THR A 36 -2.22 -0.55 27.62
N GLU A 37 -2.28 -0.53 28.94
CA GLU A 37 -1.61 0.51 29.75
C GLU A 37 -0.10 0.57 29.46
N GLN A 38 0.52 -0.57 29.17
CA GLN A 38 1.92 -0.65 28.75
C GLN A 38 2.18 0.09 27.43
N PHE A 39 1.26 0.01 26.48
CA PHE A 39 1.35 0.74 25.22
C PHE A 39 1.26 2.26 25.46
N GLU A 40 0.37 2.69 26.35
CA GLU A 40 0.21 4.10 26.71
C GLU A 40 1.49 4.68 27.32
N GLN A 41 2.10 3.96 28.26
CA GLN A 41 3.36 4.33 28.88
C GLN A 41 4.50 4.42 27.86
N ASP A 42 4.61 3.46 26.95
CA ASP A 42 5.60 3.44 25.87
C ASP A 42 5.44 4.65 24.92
N VAL A 43 4.20 5.05 24.64
CA VAL A 43 3.90 6.23 23.80
C VAL A 43 4.33 7.51 24.50
N ILE A 44 3.99 7.69 25.77
CA ILE A 44 4.36 8.89 26.56
C ILE A 44 5.88 8.98 26.71
N GLN A 45 6.56 7.87 26.99
CA GLN A 45 8.02 7.84 27.11
C GLN A 45 8.70 8.26 25.80
N LYS A 46 8.19 7.81 24.65
CA LYS A 46 8.73 8.25 23.36
C LYS A 46 8.36 9.69 23.04
N TRP A 47 7.17 10.15 23.44
CA TRP A 47 6.72 11.51 23.22
C TRP A 47 7.63 12.53 23.92
N THR A 48 8.04 12.24 25.16
CA THR A 48 9.00 13.07 25.90
C THR A 48 10.39 13.12 25.25
N THR A 49 10.78 12.07 24.53
CA THR A 49 12.05 12.00 23.80
C THR A 49 12.05 12.85 22.52
N TYR A 50 10.87 13.07 21.92
CA TYR A 50 10.71 13.78 20.64
C TYR A 50 10.36 15.26 20.80
N LYS A 51 10.94 15.96 21.78
CA LYS A 51 10.70 17.40 21.99
C LYS A 51 11.19 18.26 20.83
N GLY A 52 10.42 19.29 20.46
CA GLY A 52 10.81 20.30 19.47
C GLY A 52 10.62 19.93 18.00
N LEU A 53 10.07 18.74 17.67
CA LEU A 53 9.62 18.46 16.30
C LEU A 53 8.33 19.23 16.00
N THR A 54 8.26 19.82 14.81
CA THR A 54 7.04 20.48 14.32
C THR A 54 5.98 19.44 13.95
N PRO A 55 4.69 19.81 13.88
CA PRO A 55 3.64 18.90 13.39
C PRO A 55 3.96 18.31 12.00
N ALA A 56 4.49 19.12 11.08
CA ALA A 56 4.91 18.66 9.76
C ALA A 56 6.02 17.60 9.82
N ASP A 57 7.02 17.78 10.70
CA ASP A 57 8.08 16.79 10.89
C ASP A 57 7.52 15.47 11.47
N CYS A 58 6.57 15.57 12.39
CA CYS A 58 5.88 14.41 12.96
C CYS A 58 5.11 13.64 11.88
N GLU A 59 4.37 14.31 11.01
CA GLU A 59 3.65 13.69 9.89
C GLU A 59 4.60 12.97 8.93
N VAL A 60 5.72 13.60 8.57
CA VAL A 60 6.73 12.97 7.69
C VAL A 60 7.32 11.72 8.35
N GLN A 61 7.64 11.78 9.64
CA GLN A 61 8.16 10.62 10.38
C GLN A 61 7.12 9.50 10.53
N PHE A 62 5.84 9.88 10.72
CA PHE A 62 4.72 8.94 10.71
C PHE A 62 4.65 8.19 9.38
N LEU A 63 4.62 8.91 8.25
CA LEU A 63 4.53 8.32 6.92
C LEU A 63 5.75 7.46 6.57
N ASN A 64 6.95 7.91 6.95
CA ASN A 64 8.18 7.13 6.75
C ASN A 64 8.19 5.81 7.49
N LYS A 65 7.45 5.68 8.60
CA LYS A 65 7.27 4.40 9.31
C LYS A 65 6.10 3.62 8.74
N ALA A 66 4.96 4.27 8.51
CA ALA A 66 3.74 3.64 8.02
C ALA A 66 3.93 2.96 6.65
N ARG A 67 4.71 3.56 5.74
CA ARG A 67 4.96 3.02 4.40
C ARG A 67 5.61 1.63 4.38
N TRP A 68 6.27 1.24 5.46
CA TRP A 68 6.94 -0.06 5.58
C TRP A 68 6.02 -1.14 6.16
N LEU A 69 4.83 -0.77 6.62
CA LEU A 69 3.83 -1.75 7.02
C LEU A 69 3.37 -2.52 5.79
N GLU A 70 3.37 -3.84 5.90
CA GLU A 70 3.04 -4.73 4.79
C GLU A 70 1.64 -4.50 4.21
N MET A 71 0.71 -4.05 5.07
CA MET A 71 -0.68 -3.76 4.71
C MET A 71 -0.92 -2.27 4.38
N TYR A 72 0.12 -1.45 4.32
CA TYR A 72 -0.04 -0.02 4.03
C TYR A 72 -0.52 0.22 2.60
N GLY A 73 -1.72 0.79 2.47
CA GLY A 73 -2.33 1.08 1.16
C GLY A 73 -2.70 -0.17 0.36
N VAL A 74 -2.79 -1.34 1.01
CA VAL A 74 -3.18 -2.60 0.37
C VAL A 74 -4.69 -2.72 0.37
N ASP A 75 -5.27 -2.80 -0.82
CA ASP A 75 -6.68 -3.07 -1.03
C ASP A 75 -6.89 -4.58 -1.25
N LEU A 76 -7.52 -5.24 -0.28
CA LEU A 76 -7.71 -6.70 -0.25
C LEU A 76 -9.04 -7.10 -0.90
N HIS A 77 -8.95 -8.00 -1.88
CA HIS A 77 -10.10 -8.59 -2.55
C HIS A 77 -10.15 -10.10 -2.33
N THR A 78 -11.28 -10.60 -1.83
CA THR A 78 -11.50 -12.03 -1.62
C THR A 78 -11.85 -12.73 -2.93
N VAL A 79 -11.17 -13.84 -3.20
CA VAL A 79 -11.33 -14.64 -4.41
C VAL A 79 -11.25 -16.14 -4.11
N THR A 80 -11.86 -16.97 -4.94
CA THR A 80 -11.79 -18.43 -4.86
C THR A 80 -10.83 -18.99 -5.92
N GLY A 81 -9.92 -19.86 -5.53
CA GLY A 81 -9.02 -20.59 -6.43
C GLY A 81 -9.70 -21.72 -7.20
N LYS A 82 -8.94 -22.41 -8.06
CA LYS A 82 -9.44 -23.61 -8.77
C LYS A 82 -9.66 -24.82 -7.86
N ASP A 83 -8.95 -24.85 -6.75
CA ASP A 83 -9.03 -25.83 -5.66
C ASP A 83 -10.23 -25.60 -4.73
N CYS A 84 -11.08 -24.61 -5.03
CA CYS A 84 -12.20 -24.18 -4.22
C CYS A 84 -11.81 -23.58 -2.86
N LEU A 85 -10.54 -23.20 -2.68
CA LEU A 85 -10.08 -22.48 -1.48
C LEU A 85 -10.24 -20.97 -1.64
N GLU A 86 -10.38 -20.27 -0.52
CA GLU A 86 -10.50 -18.82 -0.46
C GLU A 86 -9.14 -18.16 -0.25
N TYR A 87 -8.86 -17.16 -1.08
CA TYR A 87 -7.65 -16.35 -1.05
C TYR A 87 -8.01 -14.87 -0.97
N LYS A 88 -7.10 -14.06 -0.46
CA LYS A 88 -7.20 -12.59 -0.54
C LYS A 88 -6.05 -12.05 -1.39
N LEU A 89 -6.40 -11.28 -2.41
CA LEU A 89 -5.45 -10.61 -3.28
C LEU A 89 -5.29 -9.15 -2.85
N GLY A 90 -4.06 -8.70 -2.67
CA GLY A 90 -3.75 -7.33 -2.27
C GLY A 90 -2.88 -6.61 -3.29
N LEU A 91 -3.27 -5.42 -3.74
CA LEU A 91 -2.43 -4.62 -4.64
C LEU A 91 -1.35 -3.87 -3.86
N THR A 92 -0.10 -4.00 -4.30
CA THR A 92 1.06 -3.27 -3.75
C THR A 92 1.87 -2.59 -4.85
N PRO A 93 2.71 -1.60 -4.52
CA PRO A 93 3.69 -1.05 -5.46
C PRO A 93 4.61 -2.10 -6.10
N THR A 94 4.89 -3.20 -5.40
CA THR A 94 5.79 -4.27 -5.87
C THR A 94 5.09 -5.31 -6.74
N GLY A 95 3.82 -5.58 -6.49
CA GLY A 95 3.08 -6.67 -7.12
C GLY A 95 1.70 -6.93 -6.53
N ILE A 96 1.14 -8.09 -6.82
CA ILE A 96 -0.10 -8.58 -6.22
C ILE A 96 0.26 -9.56 -5.10
N LEU A 97 0.00 -9.17 -3.85
CA LEU A 97 0.12 -10.05 -2.69
C LEU A 97 -0.99 -11.10 -2.70
N VAL A 98 -0.66 -12.32 -2.28
CA VAL A 98 -1.61 -13.41 -2.13
C VAL A 98 -1.58 -13.89 -0.69
N PHE A 99 -2.75 -13.90 -0.06
CA PHE A 99 -2.96 -14.43 1.28
C PHE A 99 -3.91 -15.61 1.25
N GLU A 100 -3.62 -16.59 2.08
CA GLU A 100 -4.56 -17.63 2.48
C GLU A 100 -4.94 -17.36 3.93
N ASN A 101 -6.22 -17.08 4.18
CA ASN A 101 -6.72 -16.57 5.46
C ASN A 101 -6.06 -15.23 5.88
N GLU A 102 -5.12 -15.28 6.83
CA GLU A 102 -4.32 -14.14 7.31
C GLU A 102 -2.82 -14.35 7.06
N VAL A 103 -2.44 -15.45 6.40
CA VAL A 103 -1.05 -15.80 6.13
C VAL A 103 -0.71 -15.42 4.71
N LYS A 104 0.37 -14.66 4.54
CA LYS A 104 0.93 -14.36 3.22
C LYS A 104 1.56 -15.62 2.64
N ILE A 105 1.08 -16.02 1.47
CA ILE A 105 1.57 -17.21 0.77
C ILE A 105 2.38 -16.87 -0.49
N GLY A 106 2.23 -15.67 -1.04
CA GLY A 106 2.93 -15.33 -2.28
C GLY A 106 2.86 -13.86 -2.68
N LEU A 107 3.61 -13.53 -3.74
CA LEU A 107 3.66 -12.22 -4.36
C LEU A 107 3.88 -12.36 -5.87
N PHE A 108 2.91 -11.95 -6.68
CA PHE A 108 3.09 -11.81 -8.11
C PHE A 108 3.77 -10.47 -8.42
N ILE A 109 5.09 -10.50 -8.64
CA ILE A 109 5.89 -9.29 -8.89
C ILE A 109 5.55 -8.70 -10.26
N TRP A 110 5.35 -7.39 -10.36
CA TRP A 110 4.95 -6.74 -11.61
C TRP A 110 5.88 -6.99 -12.81
N SER A 111 7.18 -7.22 -12.58
CA SER A 111 8.14 -7.55 -13.64
C SER A 111 7.94 -8.95 -14.24
N LYS A 112 7.35 -9.88 -13.49
CA LYS A 112 7.05 -11.25 -13.92
C LYS A 112 5.60 -11.40 -14.41
N VAL A 113 4.69 -10.49 -14.02
CA VAL A 113 3.30 -10.46 -14.54
C VAL A 113 3.30 -10.01 -16.00
N THR A 114 2.83 -10.88 -16.91
CA THR A 114 2.73 -10.57 -18.34
C THR A 114 1.36 -10.09 -18.73
N ARG A 115 0.31 -10.68 -18.13
CA ARG A 115 -1.07 -10.37 -18.48
C ARG A 115 -1.99 -10.55 -17.28
N ILE A 116 -2.94 -9.63 -17.14
CA ILE A 116 -4.06 -9.72 -16.21
C ILE A 116 -5.33 -9.58 -17.03
N ASP A 117 -6.17 -10.60 -17.02
CA ASP A 117 -7.41 -10.66 -17.80
C ASP A 117 -8.62 -10.88 -16.90
N PHE A 118 -9.76 -10.43 -17.39
CA PHE A 118 -11.02 -10.42 -16.67
C PHE A 118 -12.16 -10.84 -17.59
N ASN A 119 -12.98 -11.78 -17.12
CA ASN A 119 -14.21 -12.20 -17.81
C ASN A 119 -15.30 -12.53 -16.79
N ARG A 120 -16.31 -11.66 -16.67
CA ARG A 120 -17.39 -11.75 -15.68
C ARG A 120 -16.86 -11.83 -14.25
N ASN A 121 -16.91 -12.97 -13.59
CA ASN A 121 -16.35 -13.14 -12.25
C ASN A 121 -15.01 -13.89 -12.26
N LYS A 122 -14.42 -14.14 -13.44
CA LYS A 122 -13.17 -14.88 -13.61
C LYS A 122 -12.02 -13.91 -13.83
N LEU A 123 -11.06 -13.93 -12.92
CA LEU A 123 -9.80 -13.22 -13.00
C LEU A 123 -8.69 -14.20 -13.42
N THR A 124 -7.89 -13.83 -14.41
CA THR A 124 -6.75 -14.64 -14.89
C THR A 124 -5.48 -13.82 -14.77
N ILE A 125 -4.48 -14.33 -14.07
CA ILE A 125 -3.16 -13.71 -13.93
C ILE A 125 -2.15 -14.65 -14.57
N ILE A 126 -1.39 -14.14 -15.53
CA ILE A 126 -0.31 -14.87 -16.20
C ILE A 126 1.00 -14.26 -15.75
N VAL A 127 1.88 -15.11 -15.22
CA VAL A 127 3.23 -14.74 -14.81
C VAL A 127 4.24 -15.61 -15.52
N ILE A 128 5.39 -15.03 -15.87
CA ILE A 128 6.53 -15.78 -16.35
C ILE A 128 7.37 -16.21 -15.15
N GLU A 129 7.73 -17.49 -15.09
CA GLU A 129 8.78 -17.96 -14.19
C GLU A 129 9.86 -18.70 -15.00
N ASP A 130 11.06 -18.77 -14.42
CA ASP A 130 12.18 -19.47 -15.04
C ASP A 130 11.94 -20.98 -14.87
N ASP A 131 12.17 -21.78 -15.90
CA ASP A 131 11.92 -23.21 -15.88
C ASP A 131 12.90 -23.90 -14.92
N ASP A 132 12.36 -24.72 -14.00
CA ASP A 132 13.15 -25.49 -13.03
C ASP A 132 14.23 -26.36 -13.69
N ASN A 133 14.02 -26.77 -14.95
CA ASN A 133 14.94 -27.64 -15.69
C ASN A 133 15.97 -26.86 -16.52
N ASP A 134 15.65 -25.64 -16.94
CA ASP A 134 16.56 -24.78 -17.71
C ASP A 134 16.24 -23.31 -17.45
N PRO A 135 17.05 -22.60 -16.64
CA PRO A 135 16.86 -21.19 -16.35
C PRO A 135 16.89 -20.25 -17.57
N ARG A 136 17.26 -20.76 -18.76
CA ARG A 136 17.21 -20.01 -20.03
C ARG A 136 15.83 -20.09 -20.71
N LEU A 137 14.98 -21.02 -20.27
CA LEU A 137 13.61 -21.18 -20.74
C LEU A 137 12.65 -20.52 -19.74
N GLN A 138 11.79 -19.66 -20.27
CA GLN A 138 10.74 -18.98 -19.49
C GLN A 138 9.40 -19.64 -19.79
N ARG A 139 8.64 -19.98 -18.75
CA ARG A 139 7.30 -20.58 -18.88
C ARG A 139 6.22 -19.67 -18.30
N ASP A 140 5.09 -19.64 -18.98
CA ASP A 140 3.90 -18.94 -18.50
C ASP A 140 3.13 -19.82 -17.51
N PHE A 141 2.95 -19.30 -16.29
CA PHE A 141 2.08 -19.86 -15.26
C PHE A 141 0.76 -19.10 -15.25
N VAL A 142 -0.34 -19.84 -15.38
CA VAL A 142 -1.69 -19.28 -15.47
C VAL A 142 -2.43 -19.52 -14.16
N PHE A 143 -2.59 -18.46 -13.39
CA PHE A 143 -3.38 -18.43 -12.16
C PHE A 143 -4.81 -18.01 -12.47
N LEU A 144 -5.76 -18.75 -11.92
CA LEU A 144 -7.17 -18.51 -12.15
C LEU A 144 -7.91 -18.36 -10.83
N PHE A 145 -8.60 -17.24 -10.72
CA PHE A 145 -9.40 -16.90 -9.55
C PHE A 145 -10.83 -16.58 -9.97
N ARG A 146 -11.77 -16.84 -9.07
CA ARG A 146 -13.16 -16.44 -9.21
C ARG A 146 -13.51 -15.48 -8.09
N CYS A 147 -14.01 -14.30 -8.42
CA CYS A 147 -14.50 -13.33 -7.44
C CYS A 147 -15.98 -13.59 -7.12
N ASN A 148 -16.44 -13.05 -5.99
CA ASN A 148 -17.83 -13.15 -5.56
C ASN A 148 -18.76 -12.27 -6.41
N ASP A 149 -18.35 -11.03 -6.70
CA ASP A 149 -19.07 -10.10 -7.57
C ASP A 149 -18.25 -9.78 -8.84
N GLU A 150 -18.94 -9.74 -9.99
CA GLU A 150 -18.40 -9.27 -11.26
C GLU A 150 -17.93 -7.81 -11.18
N LYS A 151 -18.63 -6.95 -10.44
CA LYS A 151 -18.25 -5.54 -10.31
C LYS A 151 -16.95 -5.37 -9.54
N GLU A 152 -16.80 -6.07 -8.41
CA GLU A 152 -15.57 -6.07 -7.60
C GLU A 152 -14.40 -6.64 -8.39
N CYS A 153 -14.62 -7.75 -9.11
CA CYS A 153 -13.61 -8.36 -9.97
C CYS A 153 -13.13 -7.41 -11.07
N LYS A 154 -14.07 -6.70 -11.72
CA LYS A 154 -13.75 -5.69 -12.73
C LYS A 154 -12.99 -4.50 -12.12
N HIS A 155 -13.36 -4.08 -10.92
CA HIS A 155 -12.69 -3.02 -10.19
C HIS A 155 -11.24 -3.40 -9.89
N PHE A 156 -11.03 -4.56 -9.25
CA PHE A 156 -9.71 -5.10 -8.97
C PHE A 156 -8.84 -5.17 -10.22
N TRP A 157 -9.38 -5.73 -11.32
CA TRP A 157 -8.67 -5.82 -12.59
C TRP A 157 -8.22 -4.45 -13.11
N LYS A 158 -9.08 -3.44 -13.07
CA LYS A 158 -8.73 -2.06 -13.48
C LYS A 158 -7.60 -1.49 -12.61
N CYS A 159 -7.75 -1.57 -11.28
CA CYS A 159 -6.75 -1.08 -10.34
C CYS A 159 -5.41 -1.81 -10.52
N ALA A 160 -5.43 -3.12 -10.75
CA ALA A 160 -4.24 -3.92 -11.00
C ALA A 160 -3.52 -3.49 -12.27
N LEU A 161 -4.25 -3.19 -13.35
CA LEU A 161 -3.67 -2.64 -14.58
C LEU A 161 -3.07 -1.25 -14.37
N GLU A 162 -3.74 -0.38 -13.64
CA GLU A 162 -3.23 0.96 -13.29
C GLU A 162 -1.93 0.87 -12.50
N TYR A 163 -1.87 0.01 -11.48
CA TYR A 163 -0.67 -0.24 -10.68
C TYR A 163 0.46 -0.80 -11.55
N HIS A 164 0.17 -1.83 -12.35
CA HIS A 164 1.15 -2.44 -13.24
C HIS A 164 1.75 -1.43 -14.22
N VAL A 165 0.93 -0.55 -14.81
CA VAL A 165 1.41 0.53 -15.70
C VAL A 165 2.20 1.58 -14.92
N PHE A 166 1.65 2.06 -13.80
CA PHE A 166 2.24 3.13 -13.00
C PHE A 166 3.63 2.76 -12.47
N PHE A 167 3.76 1.59 -11.83
CA PHE A 167 5.01 1.17 -11.19
C PHE A 167 6.03 0.58 -12.16
N ARG A 168 5.62 0.12 -13.34
CA ARG A 168 6.57 -0.24 -14.41
C ARG A 168 7.04 0.94 -15.24
N THR A 169 6.27 2.02 -15.32
CA THR A 169 6.66 3.24 -16.07
C THR A 169 7.56 4.13 -15.21
N THR A 170 8.70 3.60 -14.74
CA THR A 170 9.75 4.36 -14.05
C THR A 170 10.69 5.08 -15.02
N SER A 171 10.20 5.42 -16.21
CA SER A 171 10.73 6.56 -16.94
C SER A 171 9.65 7.61 -16.96
N ALA A 172 9.81 8.64 -16.11
CA ALA A 172 9.41 9.98 -16.53
C ALA A 172 9.88 10.07 -17.98
N THR A 173 8.94 10.13 -18.92
CA THR A 173 9.27 10.34 -20.32
C THR A 173 10.29 11.46 -20.28
N LYS A 174 11.57 11.18 -20.61
CA LYS A 174 12.57 12.24 -20.73
C LYS A 174 11.88 13.22 -21.66
N LEU A 175 11.37 14.33 -21.12
CA LEU A 175 10.66 15.34 -21.88
C LEU A 175 11.60 15.60 -23.03
N LYS A 176 11.23 15.14 -24.24
CA LYS A 176 12.03 15.43 -25.42
C LYS A 176 12.07 16.94 -25.42
N LYS A 177 13.23 17.53 -25.12
CA LYS A 177 13.50 18.97 -25.20
C LYS A 177 13.45 19.39 -26.69
N ASN A 178 12.30 19.21 -27.32
CA ASN A 178 12.03 19.53 -28.72
C ASN A 178 10.53 19.82 -28.86
N ALA A 179 10.08 20.81 -28.11
CA ALA A 179 8.99 21.67 -28.57
C ALA A 179 9.47 23.09 -28.26
N LYS A 180 9.97 23.78 -29.29
CA LYS A 180 10.19 25.22 -29.25
C LYS A 180 8.90 25.84 -28.73
N SER A 181 8.95 26.46 -27.56
CA SER A 181 7.82 27.15 -26.96
C SER A 181 7.47 28.36 -27.82
N SER A 182 6.52 28.18 -28.74
CA SER A 182 5.81 29.30 -29.35
C SER A 182 4.77 29.82 -28.36
N PHE A 183 5.22 30.56 -27.35
CA PHE A 183 4.33 31.43 -26.59
C PHE A 183 3.96 32.61 -27.50
N THR A 184 2.82 32.54 -28.17
CA THR A 184 2.24 33.74 -28.80
C THR A 184 1.60 34.59 -27.72
N ARG A 185 2.30 35.68 -27.37
CA ARG A 185 1.80 36.77 -26.53
C ARG A 185 0.87 37.63 -27.38
N THR A 186 -0.45 37.47 -27.26
CA THR A 186 -1.43 38.42 -27.78
C THR A 186 -1.41 39.67 -26.91
N GLY A 187 -0.93 40.78 -27.47
CA GLY A 187 -1.06 42.11 -26.86
C GLY A 187 -2.39 42.73 -27.22
N SER A 188 -3.08 43.31 -26.23
CA SER A 188 -4.27 44.13 -26.42
C SER A 188 -3.86 45.52 -26.94
N ARG A 189 -4.57 46.00 -27.96
CA ARG A 189 -4.64 47.42 -28.32
C ARG A 189 -5.86 48.04 -27.68
#